data_AF-A0A101I2S8-F1
#
_entry.id   AF-A0A101I2S8-F1
#
_cell.length_a   1.000
_cell.length_b   1.000
_cell.length_c   1.000
_cell.angle_alpha   90.00
_cell.angle_beta   90.00
_cell.angle_gamma   90.00
#
_symmetry.space_group_name_H-M   'P 1'
#
loop_
_entity.id
_entity.type
_entity.pdbx_description
1 polymer ?
#
loop_
_entity_poly.entity_id
_entity_poly.type
_entity_poly.pdbx_seq_one_letter_code
_entity_poly.pdbx_strand_id
1 'polypeptide(L)' 'MVKVSDQDVQRWTLGEAARAIGAVHTGEDITMPAMIRTDSREVLPGDLFIAL' A
#
# COMPACT_ATOMS: atom_id res chain seq x y z
N MET A 1 9.76 -15.71 23.28
CA MET A 1 10.18 -15.54 21.87
C MET A 1 8.95 -15.75 21.01
N VAL A 2 8.23 -14.67 20.70
CA VAL A 2 6.99 -14.74 19.90
C VAL A 2 7.40 -14.97 18.45
N LYS A 3 7.10 -16.15 17.91
CA LYS A 3 7.16 -16.39 16.46
C LYS A 3 6.01 -15.58 15.86
N VAL A 4 6.29 -14.39 15.37
CA VAL A 4 5.38 -13.70 14.45
C VAL A 4 5.44 -14.51 13.17
N SER A 5 4.38 -15.26 12.88
CA SER A 5 4.22 -15.91 11.58
C SER A 5 4.05 -14.79 10.55
N ASP A 6 4.74 -14.83 9.41
CA ASP A 6 4.54 -13.86 8.30
C ASP A 6 3.07 -13.79 7.81
N GLN A 7 2.24 -14.73 8.28
CA GLN A 7 0.80 -14.80 8.05
C GLN A 7 -0.04 -13.80 8.87
N ASP A 8 0.53 -13.17 9.90
CA ASP A 8 -0.19 -12.24 10.80
C ASP A 8 0.11 -10.75 10.54
N VAL A 9 0.88 -10.43 9.49
CA VAL A 9 1.01 -9.03 9.05
C VAL A 9 -0.31 -8.62 8.42
N GLN A 10 -1.16 -7.97 9.21
CA GLN A 10 -2.41 -7.37 8.75
C GLN A 10 -2.12 -6.46 7.55
N ARG A 11 -2.42 -6.94 6.34
CA ARG A 11 -2.15 -6.20 5.11
C ARG A 11 -3.21 -5.11 4.96
N TRP A 12 -2.79 -3.86 5.10
CA TRP A 12 -3.66 -2.71 4.91
C TRP A 12 -4.19 -2.68 3.47
N THR A 13 -5.40 -2.18 3.27
CA THR A 13 -5.89 -1.80 1.94
C THR A 13 -5.50 -0.36 1.59
N LEU A 14 -5.59 0.02 0.31
CA LEU A 14 -5.37 1.41 -0.11
C LEU A 14 -6.37 2.39 0.54
N GLY A 15 -7.62 1.98 0.70
CA GLY A 15 -8.65 2.77 1.38
C GLY A 15 -8.36 2.96 2.86
N GLU A 16 -7.89 1.93 3.56
CA GLU A 16 -7.45 2.02 4.95
C GLU A 16 -6.25 2.96 5.10
N ALA A 17 -5.23 2.80 4.23
CA ALA A 17 -4.05 3.66 4.23
C ALA A 17 -4.40 5.13 3.97
N ALA A 18 -5.27 5.41 2.99
CA ALA A 18 -5.72 6.76 2.68
C ALA A 18 -6.45 7.39 3.87
N ARG A 19 -7.38 6.68 4.51
CA ARG A 19 -8.10 7.18 5.70
C ARG A 19 -7.15 7.48 6.86
N ALA A 20 -6.14 6.65 7.07
CA ALA A 20 -5.16 6.82 8.15
C ALA A 20 -4.34 8.12 8.00
N ILE A 21 -4.11 8.58 6.77
CA ILE A 21 -3.40 9.84 6.49
C ILE A 21 -4.34 11.03 6.20
N GLY A 22 -5.65 10.84 6.34
CA GLY A 22 -6.64 11.88 6.03
C GLY A 22 -6.80 12.19 4.55
N ALA A 23 -6.37 11.28 3.67
CA ALA A 23 -6.55 11.37 2.23
C ALA A 23 -7.90 10.78 1.79
N VAL A 24 -8.36 11.19 0.61
CA VAL A 24 -9.55 10.62 -0.04
C VAL A 24 -9.11 9.51 -0.99
N HIS A 25 -9.66 8.31 -0.80
CA HIS A 25 -9.45 7.19 -1.73
C HIS A 25 -10.57 7.16 -2.79
N THR A 26 -10.18 7.26 -4.05
CA THR A 26 -11.06 7.10 -5.21
C THR A 26 -10.57 5.92 -6.04
N GLY A 27 -11.34 4.83 -6.10
CA GLY A 27 -10.95 3.62 -6.83
C GLY A 27 -11.39 2.34 -6.13
N GLU A 28 -10.93 1.20 -6.65
CA GLU A 28 -11.13 -0.10 -6.03
C GLU A 28 -10.27 -0.23 -4.77
N ASP A 29 -10.88 -0.69 -3.68
CA ASP A 29 -10.19 -0.84 -2.39
C ASP A 29 -9.40 -2.15 -2.37
N ILE A 30 -8.24 -2.14 -2.99
CA ILE A 30 -7.33 -3.29 -3.10
C ILE A 30 -6.34 -3.33 -1.93
N THR A 31 -5.76 -4.50 -1.67
CA THR A 31 -4.63 -4.66 -0.75
C THR A 31 -3.47 -3.75 -1.15
N MET A 32 -2.85 -3.10 -0.19
CA MET A 32 -1.73 -2.20 -0.42
C MET A 32 -0.57 -2.97 -1.08
N PRO A 33 -0.07 -2.49 -2.23
CA PRO A 33 1.13 -3.05 -2.84
C PRO A 33 2.32 -3.06 -1.90
N ALA A 34 3.13 -4.12 -1.97
CA ALA A 34 4.34 -4.23 -1.15
C ALA A 34 5.44 -3.24 -1.58
N MET A 35 5.40 -2.77 -2.84
CA MET A 35 6.37 -1.87 -3.41
C MET A 35 5.75 -0.50 -3.67
N ILE A 36 6.37 0.54 -3.11
CA ILE A 36 5.99 1.94 -3.28
C ILE A 36 7.11 2.67 -4.01
N ARG A 37 6.76 3.44 -5.04
CA ARG A 37 7.69 4.20 -5.89
C ARG A 37 7.27 5.66 -5.96
N THR A 38 8.26 6.54 -6.03
CA THR A 38 8.07 8.00 -6.21
C THR A 38 8.73 8.50 -7.50
N ASP A 39 9.67 7.77 -8.07
CA ASP A 39 10.20 8.03 -9.42
C ASP A 39 9.34 7.28 -10.45
N SER A 40 8.64 8.04 -11.30
CA SER A 40 7.74 7.48 -12.32
C SER A 40 8.46 6.62 -13.36
N ARG A 41 9.78 6.77 -13.52
CA ARG A 41 10.58 5.99 -14.46
C ARG A 41 10.86 4.56 -13.97
N GLU A 42 10.66 4.30 -12.68
CA GLU A 42 10.92 3.00 -12.04
C GLU A 42 9.65 2.17 -11.82
N VAL A 43 8.47 2.71 -12.14
CA VAL A 43 7.18 2.08 -11.83
C VAL A 43 6.93 0.86 -12.73
N LEU A 44 6.63 -0.27 -12.10
CA LEU A 44 6.23 -1.52 -12.76
C LEU A 44 4.76 -1.87 -12.47
N PRO A 45 4.13 -2.75 -13.29
CA PRO A 45 2.79 -3.26 -12.98
C PRO A 45 2.74 -3.88 -11.58
N GLY A 46 1.82 -3.39 -10.75
CA GLY A 46 1.66 -3.82 -9.36
C GLY A 46 2.36 -2.94 -8.32
N ASP A 47 3.18 -1.98 -8.73
CA ASP A 47 3.73 -0.98 -7.80
C ASP A 47 2.67 0.09 -7.44
N LEU A 48 2.77 0.63 -6.22
CA LEU A 48 2.07 1.85 -5.84
C LEU A 48 2.95 3.06 -6.18
N PHE A 49 2.51 3.89 -7.12
CA PHE A 49 3.17 5.16 -7.42
C PHE A 49 2.58 6.31 -6.58
N ILE A 50 3.44 7.09 -5.94
CA ILE A 50 3.07 8.33 -5.24
C ILE A 50 3.63 9.52 -6.01
N ALA A 51 2.74 10.36 -6.54
CA ALA A 51 3.11 11.63 -7.14
C ALA A 51 3.39 12.67 -6.04
N LEU A 52 4.62 13.15 -5.96
CA LEU A 52 5.10 14.17 -5.01
C LEU A 52 5.37 15.51 -5.70
#